data_AF-A0A7C5R0T1-F1
#
_entry.id   AF-A0A7C5R0T1-F1
#
_cell.length_a   1.000
_cell.length_b   1.000
_cell.length_c   1.000
_cell.angle_alpha   90.00
_cell.angle_beta   90.00
_cell.angle_gamma   90.00
#
_symmetry.space_group_name_H-M   'P 1'
#
loop_
_entity.id
_entity.type
_entity.pdbx_description
1 polymer ?
#
loop_
_entity_poly.entity_id
_entity_poly.type
_entity_poly.pdbx_seq_one_letter_code
_entity_poly.pdbx_strand_id
1 'polypeptide(L)'
;HPNVIDKSVRFIAEQDSLNASVLGPDAGPETPEFELFIKEVVNEMTVKAGQKCTAIRRAFVPKPLLQAAQEALCARLAKIKVGNPDAEGVRMGALVSTTQRDDVRSKIQELSKDAEIIFGNPDTVELTQANAIDGAFMSPVLLRCDEPWHAENVHCVEAFGPVSTLMPYDDLEDAFKLCNQGLGSLVMSLFTHDPKVARQCALSAGSFHGRIAMINRDNAKESTGHGSPLPMLVHGGPGRAGGGEEMGGVRGIKHYMQRTAIQGSPDLMTGVTQSWVKGSEEITSEVHPFRYDFHTIEIGKTLHTQSRKIGLADIEHFAEFTGDNFYAHMDETAAEANPFFPGRVAHGYLLLSFAAGLFVDPAPGPVLANYGLDNLRFLTPVAPDDTIKVRLTAKSKKKRNDEYGEVRWDVEITNQMDELVATYDLLTMNAL
;
A
#
# COMPACT_ATOMS: atom_id res chain seq x y z
N HIS A 1 18.39 25.85 7.69
CA HIS A 1 18.06 26.42 9.02
C HIS A 1 19.06 25.89 10.05
N PRO A 2 19.70 26.72 10.90
CA PRO A 2 20.76 26.28 11.83
C PRO A 2 20.38 25.06 12.69
N ASN A 3 19.17 25.04 13.28
CA ASN A 3 18.70 23.87 14.06
C ASN A 3 18.72 22.52 13.30
N VAL A 4 18.51 22.49 11.98
CA VAL A 4 18.56 21.23 11.20
C VAL A 4 19.99 20.70 11.14
N ILE A 5 20.96 21.59 10.97
CA ILE A 5 22.38 21.26 10.88
C ILE A 5 22.94 21.00 12.28
N ASP A 6 22.77 21.94 13.20
CA ASP A 6 23.41 21.95 14.51
C ASP A 6 22.80 20.94 15.48
N LYS A 7 21.51 20.61 15.33
CA LYS A 7 20.77 19.71 16.23
C LYS A 7 20.28 18.43 15.57
N SER A 8 20.56 18.24 14.28
CA SER A 8 20.13 17.08 13.50
C SER A 8 18.63 16.78 13.65
N VAL A 9 17.78 17.82 13.75
CA VAL A 9 16.34 17.62 13.84
C VAL A 9 15.84 16.98 12.56
N ARG A 10 14.89 16.04 12.67
CA ARG A 10 14.25 15.45 11.50
C ARG A 10 13.57 16.57 10.71
N PHE A 11 13.95 16.70 9.45
CA PHE A 11 13.36 17.62 8.49
C PHE A 11 12.78 16.79 7.36
N ILE A 12 11.47 16.87 7.18
CA ILE A 12 10.74 16.23 6.08
C ILE A 12 10.34 17.35 5.14
N ALA A 13 10.60 17.16 3.85
CA ALA A 13 10.25 18.12 2.81
C ALA A 13 9.36 17.44 1.77
N GLU A 14 8.29 18.14 1.44
CA GLU A 14 7.53 18.01 0.20
C GLU A 14 7.76 19.30 -0.59
N GLN A 15 8.14 19.21 -1.85
CA GLN A 15 8.47 20.36 -2.71
C GLN A 15 7.69 20.29 -4.05
N ASP A 16 8.09 21.12 -5.00
CA ASP A 16 7.53 21.16 -6.35
C ASP A 16 7.73 19.80 -7.07
N SER A 17 6.85 19.49 -8.01
CA SER A 17 6.84 18.16 -8.65
C SER A 17 6.23 18.19 -10.05
N LEU A 18 7.01 17.72 -11.01
CA LEU A 18 6.59 17.61 -12.41
C LEU A 18 5.91 16.26 -12.67
N ASN A 19 4.74 16.07 -12.06
CA ASN A 19 4.00 14.81 -12.13
C ASN A 19 3.64 14.45 -13.58
N ALA A 20 3.79 13.17 -13.90
CA ALA A 20 3.60 12.64 -15.24
C ALA A 20 2.28 11.86 -15.35
N SER A 21 1.69 11.84 -16.54
CA SER A 21 0.63 10.91 -16.91
C SER A 21 0.98 10.27 -18.24
N VAL A 22 0.94 8.95 -18.32
CA VAL A 22 1.35 8.18 -19.50
C VAL A 22 0.15 7.42 -20.05
N LEU A 23 -0.12 7.57 -21.33
CA LEU A 23 -1.04 6.71 -22.08
C LEU A 23 -0.24 5.52 -22.62
N GLY A 24 -0.67 4.28 -22.35
CA GLY A 24 -0.04 3.07 -22.87
C GLY A 24 -0.19 2.90 -24.39
N PRO A 25 0.70 2.16 -25.06
CA PRO A 25 0.64 1.94 -26.51
C PRO A 25 -0.57 1.09 -26.95
N ASP A 26 -1.18 0.35 -26.02
CA ASP A 26 -2.41 -0.42 -26.20
C ASP A 26 -3.69 0.46 -26.14
N ALA A 27 -3.57 1.70 -25.66
CA ALA A 27 -4.70 2.59 -25.38
C ALA A 27 -4.96 3.59 -26.54
N GLY A 28 -5.44 3.08 -27.69
CA GLY A 28 -5.83 3.90 -28.85
C GLY A 28 -7.16 4.67 -28.65
N PRO A 29 -7.55 5.58 -29.56
CA PRO A 29 -8.72 6.46 -29.41
C PRO A 29 -10.07 5.76 -29.20
N GLU A 30 -10.21 4.51 -29.64
CA GLU A 30 -11.42 3.70 -29.45
C GLU A 30 -11.44 2.92 -28.12
N THR A 31 -10.38 3.00 -27.34
CA THR A 31 -10.27 2.30 -26.06
C THR A 31 -10.79 3.17 -24.91
N PRO A 32 -11.40 2.56 -23.87
CA PRO A 32 -11.73 3.27 -22.64
C PRO A 32 -10.52 3.95 -22.00
N GLU A 33 -9.33 3.34 -22.06
CA GLU A 33 -8.11 3.88 -21.46
C GLU A 33 -7.72 5.24 -22.05
N PHE A 34 -7.94 5.45 -23.35
CA PHE A 34 -7.73 6.76 -23.98
C PHE A 34 -8.70 7.82 -23.43
N GLU A 35 -10.00 7.53 -23.37
CA GLU A 35 -10.98 8.46 -22.80
C GLU A 35 -10.65 8.79 -21.33
N LEU A 36 -10.27 7.77 -20.55
CA LEU A 36 -9.87 7.90 -19.15
C LEU A 36 -8.64 8.79 -18.99
N PHE A 37 -7.61 8.62 -19.83
CA PHE A 37 -6.43 9.47 -19.84
C PHE A 37 -6.80 10.94 -20.11
N ILE A 38 -7.57 11.21 -21.16
CA ILE A 38 -8.01 12.56 -21.53
C ILE A 38 -8.82 13.19 -20.40
N LYS A 39 -9.73 12.42 -19.80
CA LYS A 39 -10.55 12.86 -18.66
C LYS A 39 -9.68 13.23 -17.47
N GLU A 40 -8.71 12.38 -17.12
CA GLU A 40 -7.88 12.60 -15.93
C GLU A 40 -6.94 13.79 -16.10
N VAL A 41 -6.29 13.94 -17.25
CA VAL A 41 -5.42 15.09 -17.53
C VAL A 41 -6.22 16.40 -17.38
N VAL A 42 -7.42 16.49 -17.96
CA VAL A 42 -8.27 17.68 -17.81
C VAL A 42 -8.75 17.89 -16.38
N ASN A 43 -9.16 16.83 -15.68
CA ASN A 43 -9.56 16.94 -14.28
C ASN A 43 -8.41 17.47 -13.42
N GLU A 44 -7.20 16.94 -13.57
CA GLU A 44 -6.04 17.33 -12.77
C GLU A 44 -5.54 18.74 -13.07
N MET A 45 -5.70 19.21 -14.31
CA MET A 45 -5.44 20.61 -14.66
C MET A 45 -6.46 21.57 -14.02
N THR A 46 -7.71 21.14 -13.81
CA THR A 46 -8.83 22.07 -13.51
C THR A 46 -9.30 22.02 -12.06
N VAL A 47 -9.18 20.88 -11.37
CA VAL A 47 -9.50 20.76 -9.95
C VAL A 47 -8.59 21.70 -9.15
N LYS A 48 -9.21 22.59 -8.36
CA LYS A 48 -8.52 23.68 -7.64
C LYS A 48 -7.66 24.59 -8.53
N ALA A 49 -8.05 24.74 -9.80
CA ALA A 49 -7.27 25.46 -10.81
C ALA A 49 -5.82 24.96 -10.90
N GLY A 50 -5.61 23.64 -10.77
CA GLY A 50 -4.30 23.00 -10.85
C GLY A 50 -3.35 23.30 -9.68
N GLN A 51 -3.82 23.96 -8.61
CA GLN A 51 -3.04 24.25 -7.40
C GLN A 51 -3.01 23.04 -6.45
N LYS A 52 -2.56 21.90 -6.98
CA LYS A 52 -2.28 20.68 -6.22
C LYS A 52 -0.85 20.27 -6.51
N CYS A 53 -0.10 19.91 -5.48
CA CYS A 53 1.23 19.30 -5.60
C CYS A 53 1.20 18.01 -6.43
N THR A 54 0.06 17.31 -6.45
CA THR A 54 -0.20 16.10 -7.23
C THR A 54 -0.84 16.36 -8.59
N ALA A 55 -0.95 17.60 -9.10
CA ALA A 55 -1.56 17.84 -10.41
C ALA A 55 -0.65 17.34 -11.55
N ILE A 56 -1.24 16.84 -12.63
CA ILE A 56 -0.51 16.40 -13.84
C ILE A 56 0.10 17.62 -14.52
N ARG A 57 1.43 17.64 -14.68
CA ARG A 57 2.18 18.72 -15.35
C ARG A 57 2.69 18.30 -16.73
N ARG A 58 2.90 16.99 -16.91
CA ARG A 58 3.46 16.39 -18.14
C ARG A 58 2.58 15.22 -18.55
N ALA A 59 2.02 15.28 -19.75
CA ALA A 59 1.20 14.23 -20.32
C ALA A 59 1.97 13.59 -21.49
N PHE A 60 2.21 12.29 -21.43
CA PHE A 60 2.98 11.53 -22.41
C PHE A 60 2.07 10.56 -23.16
N VAL A 61 2.18 10.55 -24.49
CA VAL A 61 1.40 9.67 -25.36
C VAL A 61 2.30 9.06 -26.44
N PRO A 62 1.98 7.87 -26.98
CA PRO A 62 2.69 7.35 -28.15
C PRO A 62 2.70 8.38 -29.27
N LYS A 63 3.84 8.55 -29.95
CA LYS A 63 3.98 9.51 -31.06
C LYS A 63 2.84 9.45 -32.10
N PRO A 64 2.33 8.27 -32.53
CA PRO A 64 1.20 8.20 -33.46
C PRO A 64 -0.13 8.74 -32.91
N LEU A 65 -0.28 8.83 -31.57
CA LEU A 65 -1.51 9.28 -30.90
C LEU A 65 -1.46 10.76 -30.49
N LEU A 66 -0.35 11.46 -30.73
CA LEU A 66 -0.13 12.84 -30.29
C LEU A 66 -1.24 13.79 -30.78
N GLN A 67 -1.57 13.73 -32.07
CA GLN A 67 -2.59 14.60 -32.65
C GLN A 67 -3.99 14.30 -32.09
N ALA A 68 -4.35 13.02 -31.98
CA ALA A 68 -5.65 12.61 -31.44
C ALA A 68 -5.80 13.03 -29.97
N ALA A 69 -4.74 12.89 -29.17
CA ALA A 69 -4.73 13.32 -27.77
C ALA A 69 -4.87 14.84 -27.64
N GLN A 70 -4.15 15.62 -28.46
CA GLN A 70 -4.29 17.08 -28.50
C GLN A 70 -5.74 17.49 -28.79
N GLU A 71 -6.34 16.96 -29.85
CA GLU A 71 -7.71 17.31 -30.25
C GLU A 71 -8.72 16.98 -29.15
N ALA A 72 -8.60 15.79 -28.54
CA ALA A 72 -9.49 15.36 -27.47
C ALA A 72 -9.31 16.18 -26.17
N LEU A 73 -8.07 16.52 -25.80
CA LEU A 73 -7.78 17.40 -24.66
C LEU A 73 -8.34 18.80 -24.88
N CYS A 74 -8.06 19.42 -26.03
CA CYS A 74 -8.57 20.76 -26.38
C CYS A 74 -10.11 20.79 -26.39
N ALA A 75 -10.76 19.80 -27.01
CA ALA A 75 -12.22 19.70 -27.06
C ALA A 75 -12.85 19.54 -25.67
N ARG A 76 -12.18 18.86 -24.74
CA ARG A 76 -12.65 18.70 -23.36
C ARG A 76 -12.39 19.94 -22.51
N LEU A 77 -11.22 20.58 -22.66
CA LEU A 77 -10.88 21.83 -21.97
C LEU A 77 -11.79 22.98 -22.38
N ALA A 78 -12.21 23.05 -23.65
CA ALA A 78 -13.15 24.05 -24.16
C ALA A 78 -14.52 24.06 -23.44
N LYS A 79 -14.87 22.96 -22.76
CA LYS A 79 -16.13 22.84 -22.00
C LYS A 79 -16.02 23.36 -20.56
N ILE A 80 -14.81 23.71 -20.11
CA ILE A 80 -14.56 24.14 -18.73
C ILE A 80 -14.85 25.63 -18.59
N LYS A 81 -15.96 25.95 -17.93
CA LYS A 81 -16.31 27.34 -17.61
C LYS A 81 -15.54 27.81 -16.38
N VAL A 82 -14.80 28.91 -16.55
CA VAL A 82 -14.08 29.61 -15.50
C VAL A 82 -14.93 30.77 -14.98
N GLY A 83 -14.98 30.98 -13.67
CA GLY A 83 -15.77 32.08 -13.14
C GLY A 83 -15.99 32.02 -11.63
N ASN A 84 -17.01 32.75 -11.17
CA ASN A 84 -17.40 32.77 -9.77
C ASN A 84 -17.81 31.34 -9.33
N PRO A 85 -17.24 30.77 -8.25
CA PRO A 85 -17.61 29.42 -7.79
C PRO A 85 -19.10 29.27 -7.43
N ASP A 86 -19.78 30.36 -7.08
CA ASP A 86 -21.22 30.35 -6.77
C ASP A 86 -22.11 30.36 -8.02
N ALA A 87 -21.54 30.64 -9.20
CA ALA A 87 -22.28 30.72 -10.45
C ALA A 87 -22.58 29.34 -11.04
N GLU A 88 -23.82 29.16 -11.49
CA GLU A 88 -24.26 27.89 -12.08
C GLU A 88 -23.43 27.53 -13.33
N GLY A 89 -22.99 26.27 -13.39
CA GLY A 89 -22.24 25.74 -14.52
C GLY A 89 -20.75 26.07 -14.52
N VAL A 90 -20.25 26.91 -13.61
CA VAL A 90 -18.80 27.08 -13.40
C VAL A 90 -18.19 25.75 -12.93
N ARG A 91 -17.00 25.44 -13.47
CA ARG A 91 -16.26 24.20 -13.17
C ARG A 91 -14.85 24.45 -12.66
N MET A 92 -14.31 25.65 -12.87
CA MET A 92 -13.01 26.06 -12.36
C MET A 92 -13.09 27.47 -11.77
N GLY A 93 -12.58 27.64 -10.55
CA GLY A 93 -12.48 28.94 -9.88
C GLY A 93 -11.17 29.68 -10.20
N ALA A 94 -10.83 30.65 -9.35
CA ALA A 94 -9.57 31.38 -9.44
C ALA A 94 -8.38 30.63 -8.80
N LEU A 95 -7.18 31.10 -9.12
CA LEU A 95 -5.99 30.88 -8.30
C LEU A 95 -6.14 31.61 -6.95
N VAL A 96 -5.27 31.29 -5.99
CA VAL A 96 -5.39 31.81 -4.63
C VAL A 96 -5.08 33.31 -4.51
N SER A 97 -4.24 33.86 -5.38
CA SER A 97 -3.86 35.27 -5.38
C SER A 97 -3.42 35.75 -6.77
N THR A 98 -3.48 37.06 -6.99
CA THR A 98 -3.01 37.67 -8.25
C THR A 98 -1.51 37.51 -8.43
N THR A 99 -0.73 37.58 -7.35
CA THR A 99 0.70 37.24 -7.37
C THR A 99 0.91 35.83 -7.90
N GLN A 100 0.15 34.85 -7.41
CA GLN A 100 0.29 33.47 -7.89
C GLN A 100 -0.10 33.33 -9.37
N ARG A 101 -1.13 34.05 -9.83
CA ARG A 101 -1.47 34.08 -11.26
C ARG A 101 -0.33 34.64 -12.10
N ASP A 102 0.29 35.73 -11.65
CA ASP A 102 1.37 36.37 -12.39
C ASP A 102 2.64 35.51 -12.38
N ASP A 103 2.91 34.78 -11.29
CA ASP A 103 3.97 33.76 -11.22
C ASP A 103 3.70 32.61 -12.21
N VAL A 104 2.46 32.09 -12.27
CA VAL A 104 2.08 31.05 -13.25
C VAL A 104 2.28 31.55 -14.68
N ARG A 105 1.90 32.80 -14.99
CA ARG A 105 2.12 33.40 -16.31
C ARG A 105 3.60 33.48 -16.67
N SER A 106 4.44 33.91 -15.73
CA SER A 106 5.90 33.93 -15.94
C SER A 106 6.45 32.53 -16.22
N LYS A 107 5.96 31.50 -15.53
CA LYS A 107 6.38 30.10 -15.77
C LYS A 107 5.89 29.57 -17.12
N ILE A 108 4.71 29.97 -17.57
CA ILE A 108 4.24 29.65 -18.93
C ILE A 108 5.16 30.29 -19.98
N GLN A 109 5.58 31.54 -19.79
CA GLN A 109 6.53 32.19 -20.72
C GLN A 109 7.88 31.46 -20.80
N GLU A 110 8.35 30.89 -19.69
CA GLU A 110 9.55 30.03 -19.69
C GLU A 110 9.29 28.72 -20.45
N LEU A 111 8.17 28.04 -20.18
CA LEU A 111 7.78 26.81 -20.89
C LEU A 111 7.57 27.03 -22.39
N SER A 112 7.05 28.20 -22.78
CA SER A 112 6.81 28.56 -24.19
C SER A 112 8.07 28.73 -25.03
N LYS A 113 9.27 28.67 -24.43
CA LYS A 113 10.54 28.60 -25.17
C LYS A 113 10.75 27.25 -25.83
N ASP A 114 10.18 26.18 -25.24
CA ASP A 114 10.37 24.80 -25.69
C ASP A 114 9.07 24.13 -26.17
N ALA A 115 7.93 24.77 -25.93
CA ALA A 115 6.60 24.21 -26.20
C ALA A 115 5.64 25.26 -26.77
N GLU A 116 4.74 24.84 -27.65
CA GLU A 116 3.70 25.69 -28.22
C GLU A 116 2.42 25.65 -27.38
N ILE A 117 1.76 26.78 -27.17
CA ILE A 117 0.43 26.82 -26.55
C ILE A 117 -0.61 26.36 -27.57
N ILE A 118 -1.22 25.21 -27.32
CA ILE A 118 -2.23 24.59 -28.20
C ILE A 118 -3.67 24.78 -27.68
N PHE A 119 -3.84 25.21 -26.44
CA PHE A 119 -5.13 25.60 -25.87
C PHE A 119 -4.99 26.69 -24.81
N GLY A 120 -5.94 27.62 -24.80
CA GLY A 120 -6.04 28.69 -23.81
C GLY A 120 -5.13 29.88 -24.12
N ASN A 121 -5.20 30.88 -23.24
CA ASN A 121 -4.36 32.06 -23.31
C ASN A 121 -3.98 32.47 -21.87
N PRO A 122 -2.68 32.67 -21.56
CA PRO A 122 -2.27 33.04 -20.20
C PRO A 122 -2.74 34.45 -19.80
N ASP A 123 -2.92 35.35 -20.77
CA ASP A 123 -3.22 36.76 -20.53
C ASP A 123 -4.71 37.07 -20.53
N THR A 124 -5.52 36.25 -21.21
CA THR A 124 -6.97 36.44 -21.34
C THR A 124 -7.76 35.23 -20.85
N VAL A 125 -8.89 35.48 -20.19
CA VAL A 125 -9.81 34.45 -19.72
C VAL A 125 -11.24 34.91 -19.90
N GLU A 126 -12.07 34.06 -20.48
CA GLU A 126 -13.52 34.27 -20.52
C GLU A 126 -14.13 33.85 -19.18
N LEU A 127 -14.88 34.76 -18.56
CA LEU A 127 -15.41 34.57 -17.22
C LEU A 127 -16.93 34.50 -17.21
N THR A 128 -17.45 33.54 -16.45
CA THR A 128 -18.87 33.45 -16.12
C THR A 128 -19.14 34.16 -14.80
N GLN A 129 -19.92 35.24 -14.85
CA GLN A 129 -20.36 36.01 -13.68
C GLN A 129 -19.21 36.46 -12.75
N ALA A 130 -18.06 36.81 -13.33
CA ALA A 130 -16.89 37.32 -12.61
C ALA A 130 -16.16 38.38 -13.44
N ASN A 131 -15.36 39.22 -12.77
CA ASN A 131 -14.53 40.24 -13.40
C ASN A 131 -13.06 39.85 -13.31
N ALA A 132 -12.35 39.88 -14.43
CA ALA A 132 -10.95 39.50 -14.53
C ALA A 132 -10.01 40.46 -13.78
N ILE A 133 -10.46 41.70 -13.54
CA ILE A 133 -9.71 42.71 -12.78
C ILE A 133 -9.76 42.40 -11.28
N ASP A 134 -10.86 41.85 -10.79
CA ASP A 134 -11.13 41.70 -9.35
C ASP A 134 -10.69 40.33 -8.78
N GLY A 135 -10.23 39.41 -9.62
CA GLY A 135 -9.86 38.05 -9.21
C GLY A 135 -8.69 37.44 -9.96
N ALA A 136 -8.04 36.46 -9.33
CA ALA A 136 -6.89 35.73 -9.86
C ALA A 136 -7.30 34.61 -10.84
N PHE A 137 -8.23 34.91 -11.75
CA PHE A 137 -8.70 33.93 -12.74
C PHE A 137 -7.67 33.74 -13.85
N MET A 138 -7.67 32.53 -14.41
CA MET A 138 -6.78 32.14 -15.51
C MET A 138 -7.46 31.07 -16.36
N SER A 139 -7.25 31.12 -17.67
CA SER A 139 -7.67 30.05 -18.57
C SER A 139 -6.81 28.80 -18.34
N PRO A 140 -7.35 27.57 -18.46
CA PRO A 140 -6.50 26.40 -18.58
C PRO A 140 -5.57 26.55 -19.78
N VAL A 141 -4.27 26.28 -19.60
CA VAL A 141 -3.27 26.38 -20.67
C VAL A 141 -2.67 25.01 -20.93
N LEU A 142 -2.85 24.50 -22.14
CA LEU A 142 -2.21 23.27 -22.59
C LEU A 142 -1.09 23.62 -23.57
N LEU A 143 0.12 23.18 -23.26
CA LEU A 143 1.25 23.27 -24.17
C LEU A 143 1.50 21.94 -24.88
N ARG A 144 2.22 21.98 -25.99
CA ARG A 144 2.72 20.82 -26.72
C ARG A 144 4.21 20.98 -27.01
N CYS A 145 5.00 19.96 -26.71
CA CYS A 145 6.41 19.89 -27.05
C CYS A 145 6.66 18.62 -27.87
N ASP A 146 7.07 18.80 -29.13
CA ASP A 146 7.26 17.69 -30.09
C ASP A 146 8.60 16.96 -29.91
N GLU A 147 9.60 17.63 -29.32
CA GLU A 147 10.97 17.16 -29.16
C GLU A 147 11.40 17.19 -27.67
N PRO A 148 10.78 16.37 -26.80
CA PRO A 148 10.92 16.49 -25.35
C PRO A 148 12.36 16.28 -24.86
N TRP A 149 13.16 15.47 -25.54
CA TRP A 149 14.58 15.26 -25.20
C TRP A 149 15.47 16.49 -25.44
N HIS A 150 15.04 17.41 -26.31
CA HIS A 150 15.76 18.64 -26.62
C HIS A 150 15.20 19.84 -25.84
N ALA A 151 14.16 19.63 -25.03
CA ALA A 151 13.48 20.65 -24.26
C ALA A 151 13.89 20.60 -22.78
N GLU A 152 14.42 21.70 -22.25
CA GLU A 152 14.90 21.76 -20.87
C GLU A 152 13.80 22.18 -19.90
N ASN A 153 13.03 23.21 -20.25
CA ASN A 153 12.07 23.85 -19.36
C ASN A 153 10.90 22.93 -19.03
N VAL A 154 10.44 22.09 -19.97
CA VAL A 154 9.36 21.12 -19.76
C VAL A 154 9.70 20.05 -18.71
N HIS A 155 10.97 19.88 -18.36
CA HIS A 155 11.46 18.95 -17.35
C HIS A 155 12.00 19.66 -16.10
N CYS A 156 12.03 20.99 -16.09
CA CYS A 156 12.63 21.78 -15.02
C CYS A 156 11.73 22.86 -14.41
N VAL A 157 10.69 23.29 -15.12
CA VAL A 157 9.86 24.43 -14.72
C VAL A 157 8.44 23.96 -14.39
N GLU A 158 8.00 24.15 -13.16
CA GLU A 158 6.60 23.95 -12.78
C GLU A 158 5.81 25.27 -12.83
N ALA A 159 4.76 25.31 -13.64
CA ALA A 159 3.73 26.34 -13.57
C ALA A 159 2.61 25.85 -12.63
N PHE A 160 2.60 26.32 -11.38
CA PHE A 160 1.69 25.85 -10.31
C PHE A 160 0.27 26.43 -10.44
N GLY A 161 -0.41 26.04 -11.52
CA GLY A 161 -1.75 26.48 -11.90
C GLY A 161 -2.38 25.50 -12.89
N PRO A 162 -3.37 25.92 -13.70
CA PRO A 162 -4.09 25.02 -14.62
C PRO A 162 -3.30 24.79 -15.92
N VAL A 163 -2.07 24.30 -15.79
CA VAL A 163 -1.09 24.17 -16.87
C VAL A 163 -0.56 22.74 -16.96
N SER A 164 -0.48 22.21 -18.18
CA SER A 164 0.17 20.93 -18.48
C SER A 164 0.80 20.97 -19.88
N THR A 165 1.80 20.11 -20.13
CA THR A 165 2.46 19.97 -21.44
C THR A 165 2.25 18.55 -21.98
N LEU A 166 1.71 18.45 -23.19
CA LEU A 166 1.57 17.20 -23.95
C LEU A 166 2.86 16.92 -24.74
N MET A 167 3.38 15.70 -24.63
CA MET A 167 4.63 15.27 -25.25
C MET A 167 4.50 13.87 -25.85
N PRO A 168 5.10 13.61 -27.02
CA PRO A 168 5.19 12.26 -27.57
C PRO A 168 6.28 11.43 -26.87
N TYR A 169 6.20 10.12 -27.02
CA TYR A 169 7.30 9.19 -26.78
C TYR A 169 7.35 8.14 -27.91
N ASP A 170 8.52 7.53 -28.13
CA ASP A 170 8.73 6.53 -29.17
C ASP A 170 8.33 5.11 -28.73
N ASP A 171 8.80 4.68 -27.56
CA ASP A 171 8.44 3.41 -26.92
C ASP A 171 8.31 3.52 -25.39
N LEU A 172 8.00 2.42 -24.71
CA LEU A 172 7.82 2.43 -23.25
C LEU A 172 9.09 2.72 -22.47
N GLU A 173 10.25 2.30 -22.96
CA GLU A 173 11.52 2.61 -22.29
C GLU A 173 11.78 4.12 -22.38
N ASP A 174 11.57 4.69 -23.56
CA ASP A 174 11.63 6.12 -23.81
C ASP A 174 10.64 6.90 -22.92
N ALA A 175 9.37 6.49 -22.87
CA ALA A 175 8.33 7.12 -22.07
C ALA A 175 8.72 7.25 -20.58
N PHE A 176 9.22 6.17 -19.98
CA PHE A 176 9.58 6.19 -18.55
C PHE A 176 10.89 6.92 -18.30
N LYS A 177 11.84 6.91 -19.25
CA LYS A 177 13.03 7.75 -19.18
C LYS A 177 12.67 9.23 -19.23
N LEU A 178 11.74 9.64 -20.10
CA LEU A 178 11.19 11.00 -20.15
C LEU A 178 10.44 11.36 -18.85
N CYS A 179 9.64 10.44 -18.30
CA CYS A 179 9.01 10.66 -16.99
C CYS A 179 10.07 10.92 -15.91
N ASN A 180 11.17 10.16 -15.91
CA ASN A 180 12.26 10.31 -14.94
C ASN A 180 13.07 11.62 -15.12
N GLN A 181 12.98 12.31 -16.26
CA GLN A 181 13.56 13.66 -16.44
C GLN A 181 12.94 14.72 -15.51
N GLY A 182 11.83 14.43 -14.84
CA GLY A 182 11.33 15.27 -13.74
C GLY A 182 12.25 15.30 -12.50
N LEU A 183 13.26 14.42 -12.45
CA LEU A 183 14.25 14.29 -11.36
C LEU A 183 13.62 13.98 -9.99
N GLY A 184 12.55 13.17 -10.01
CA GLY A 184 11.82 12.76 -8.82
C GLY A 184 10.50 13.50 -8.65
N SER A 185 9.39 12.76 -8.67
CA SER A 185 8.03 13.33 -8.62
C SER A 185 7.20 12.69 -7.50
N LEU A 186 6.17 13.38 -7.05
CA LEU A 186 5.21 12.88 -6.06
C LEU A 186 4.38 11.73 -6.63
N VAL A 187 3.86 11.89 -7.85
CA VAL A 187 2.98 10.91 -8.48
C VAL A 187 3.18 10.83 -10.00
N MET A 188 2.94 9.64 -10.53
CA MET A 188 2.66 9.42 -11.96
C MET A 188 1.37 8.62 -12.14
N SER A 189 0.64 8.83 -13.23
CA SER A 189 -0.41 7.90 -13.69
C SER A 189 -0.03 7.16 -14.96
N LEU A 190 -0.55 5.94 -15.11
CA LEU A 190 -0.45 5.13 -16.32
C LEU A 190 -1.84 4.63 -16.71
N PHE A 191 -2.21 4.80 -17.98
CA PHE A 191 -3.46 4.33 -18.55
C PHE A 191 -3.19 3.20 -19.54
N THR A 192 -3.46 1.95 -19.14
CA THR A 192 -3.13 0.73 -19.90
C THR A 192 -4.05 -0.40 -19.46
N HIS A 193 -4.44 -1.31 -20.37
CA HIS A 193 -5.07 -2.58 -20.01
C HIS A 193 -4.08 -3.75 -20.04
N ASP A 194 -2.89 -3.56 -20.65
CA ASP A 194 -1.82 -4.58 -20.67
C ASP A 194 -0.99 -4.65 -19.36
N PRO A 195 -0.99 -5.79 -18.63
CA PRO A 195 -0.19 -5.96 -17.41
C PRO A 195 1.33 -5.94 -17.65
N LYS A 196 1.82 -6.21 -18.88
CA LYS A 196 3.25 -6.11 -19.21
C LYS A 196 3.72 -4.66 -19.22
N VAL A 197 2.89 -3.76 -19.75
CA VAL A 197 3.13 -2.31 -19.74
C VAL A 197 3.15 -1.79 -18.30
N ALA A 198 2.17 -2.22 -17.49
CA ALA A 198 2.12 -1.91 -16.06
C ALA A 198 3.37 -2.38 -15.30
N ARG A 199 3.84 -3.60 -15.55
CA ARG A 199 5.06 -4.13 -14.96
C ARG A 199 6.30 -3.32 -15.36
N GLN A 200 6.44 -2.97 -16.64
CA GLN A 200 7.57 -2.17 -17.12
C GLN A 200 7.58 -0.78 -16.49
N CYS A 201 6.42 -0.13 -16.38
CA CYS A 201 6.25 1.13 -15.66
C CYS A 201 6.76 1.06 -14.22
N ALA A 202 6.30 0.06 -13.45
CA ALA A 202 6.71 -0.09 -12.06
C ALA A 202 8.24 -0.24 -11.90
N LEU A 203 8.89 -1.00 -12.79
CA LEU A 203 10.34 -1.24 -12.71
C LEU A 203 11.18 -0.08 -13.21
N SER A 204 10.71 0.64 -14.24
CA SER A 204 11.49 1.72 -14.86
C SER A 204 11.28 3.09 -14.19
N ALA A 205 10.09 3.35 -13.63
CA ALA A 205 9.73 4.65 -13.07
C ALA A 205 9.54 4.65 -11.54
N GLY A 206 9.36 3.47 -10.91
CA GLY A 206 9.03 3.37 -9.48
C GLY A 206 10.08 3.95 -8.52
N SER A 207 11.35 4.02 -8.92
CA SER A 207 12.42 4.65 -8.13
C SER A 207 12.43 6.19 -8.21
N PHE A 208 11.63 6.78 -9.09
CA PHE A 208 11.54 8.24 -9.29
C PHE A 208 10.19 8.82 -8.87
N HIS A 209 9.20 7.98 -8.55
CA HIS A 209 7.83 8.43 -8.25
C HIS A 209 7.37 7.81 -6.94
N GLY A 210 6.97 8.62 -5.95
CA GLY A 210 6.52 8.08 -4.66
C GLY A 210 5.17 7.35 -4.75
N ARG A 211 4.37 7.64 -5.78
CA ARG A 211 3.17 6.87 -6.12
C ARG A 211 2.99 6.72 -7.63
N ILE A 212 2.53 5.55 -8.06
CA ILE A 212 2.09 5.30 -9.44
C ILE A 212 0.62 4.86 -9.42
N ALA A 213 -0.25 5.61 -10.08
CA ALA A 213 -1.66 5.29 -10.27
C ALA A 213 -1.88 4.60 -11.62
N MET A 214 -2.11 3.28 -11.61
CA MET A 214 -2.40 2.53 -12.84
C MET A 214 -3.92 2.40 -13.01
N ILE A 215 -4.46 3.09 -14.01
CA ILE A 215 -5.90 3.26 -14.21
C ILE A 215 -6.32 2.61 -15.52
N ASN A 216 -7.40 1.84 -15.49
CA ASN A 216 -7.98 1.20 -16.67
C ASN A 216 -9.49 1.07 -16.54
N ARG A 217 -10.14 0.48 -17.55
CA ARG A 217 -11.59 0.25 -17.54
C ARG A 217 -12.12 -0.53 -16.33
N ASP A 218 -11.30 -1.37 -15.70
CA ASP A 218 -11.71 -2.26 -14.61
C ASP A 218 -11.77 -1.53 -13.26
N ASN A 219 -10.87 -0.57 -13.02
CA ASN A 219 -10.78 0.14 -11.74
C ASN A 219 -11.25 1.61 -11.79
N ALA A 220 -11.42 2.19 -12.98
CA ALA A 220 -11.72 3.62 -13.12
C ALA A 220 -13.01 4.09 -12.45
N LYS A 221 -13.99 3.21 -12.25
CA LYS A 221 -15.27 3.55 -11.59
C LYS A 221 -15.11 3.87 -10.10
N GLU A 222 -14.15 3.24 -9.44
CA GLU A 222 -13.89 3.36 -8.00
C GLU A 222 -12.51 3.98 -7.70
N SER A 223 -11.75 4.31 -8.75
CA SER A 223 -10.49 5.00 -8.62
C SER A 223 -10.69 6.38 -7.99
N THR A 224 -9.82 6.69 -7.02
CA THR A 224 -9.75 8.01 -6.39
C THR A 224 -8.98 9.03 -7.25
N GLY A 225 -8.40 8.57 -8.35
CA GLY A 225 -7.70 9.38 -9.34
C GLY A 225 -6.23 9.63 -9.02
N HIS A 226 -5.61 10.42 -9.89
CA HIS A 226 -4.23 10.85 -9.80
C HIS A 226 -4.03 11.85 -8.66
N GLY A 227 -4.91 12.86 -8.52
CA GLY A 227 -4.67 13.98 -7.61
C GLY A 227 -5.14 13.81 -6.16
N SER A 228 -5.59 12.62 -5.76
CA SER A 228 -6.15 12.35 -4.42
C SER A 228 -5.21 11.47 -3.60
N PRO A 229 -4.29 12.03 -2.79
CA PRO A 229 -3.46 11.23 -1.90
C PRO A 229 -4.32 10.57 -0.81
N LEU A 230 -4.19 9.25 -0.66
CA LEU A 230 -4.95 8.48 0.33
C LEU A 230 -4.15 8.32 1.63
N PRO A 231 -4.79 8.41 2.81
CA PRO A 231 -4.08 8.38 4.10
C PRO A 231 -3.32 7.07 4.38
N MET A 232 -3.72 5.98 3.72
CA MET A 232 -3.08 4.67 3.84
C MET A 232 -1.91 4.47 2.86
N LEU A 233 -1.80 5.30 1.83
CA LEU A 233 -0.74 5.26 0.83
C LEU A 233 0.32 6.32 1.16
N VAL A 234 1.56 6.07 0.73
CA VAL A 234 2.64 7.06 0.89
C VAL A 234 2.33 8.27 0.00
N HIS A 235 2.47 9.47 0.57
CA HIS A 235 2.46 10.74 -0.13
C HIS A 235 3.84 11.38 0.03
N GLY A 236 4.58 11.54 -1.05
CA GLY A 236 6.00 11.92 -1.02
C GLY A 236 6.69 11.50 -2.31
N GLY A 237 7.97 11.77 -2.44
CA GLY A 237 8.72 11.42 -3.65
C GLY A 237 10.21 11.79 -3.53
N PRO A 238 11.09 11.10 -4.26
CA PRO A 238 12.53 11.37 -4.23
C PRO A 238 12.89 12.68 -4.94
N GLY A 239 14.15 13.10 -4.83
CA GLY A 239 14.72 14.17 -5.64
C GLY A 239 13.99 15.50 -5.51
N ARG A 240 13.53 16.06 -6.64
CA ARG A 240 12.83 17.35 -6.69
C ARG A 240 11.63 17.41 -5.75
N ALA A 241 10.85 16.34 -5.65
CA ALA A 241 9.69 16.26 -4.77
C ALA A 241 10.01 16.38 -3.26
N GLY A 242 11.30 16.38 -2.87
CA GLY A 242 11.76 16.73 -1.52
C GLY A 242 12.40 15.57 -0.76
N GLY A 243 12.23 14.33 -1.21
CA GLY A 243 12.78 13.12 -0.58
C GLY A 243 12.05 12.66 0.69
N GLY A 244 11.04 13.41 1.14
CA GLY A 244 10.21 13.08 2.28
C GLY A 244 9.10 12.07 1.96
N GLU A 245 8.58 11.45 3.02
CA GLU A 245 7.37 10.65 2.99
C GLU A 245 6.40 11.14 4.08
N GLU A 246 5.12 11.20 3.73
CA GLU A 246 3.99 11.47 4.60
C GLU A 246 2.91 10.40 4.41
N MET A 247 1.89 10.41 5.27
CA MET A 247 0.79 9.44 5.25
C MET A 247 1.30 7.98 5.38
N GLY A 248 0.94 7.06 4.48
CA GLY A 248 1.42 5.67 4.49
C GLY A 248 0.91 4.83 5.67
N GLY A 249 -0.22 5.22 6.27
CA GLY A 249 -0.82 4.58 7.44
C GLY A 249 0.13 4.56 8.64
N VAL A 250 0.47 3.37 9.13
CA VAL A 250 1.39 3.21 10.28
C VAL A 250 2.81 3.72 9.97
N ARG A 251 3.21 3.83 8.70
CA ARG A 251 4.54 4.36 8.32
C ARG A 251 4.69 5.82 8.75
N GLY A 252 3.70 6.66 8.47
CA GLY A 252 3.71 8.09 8.81
C GLY A 252 3.87 8.35 10.31
N ILE A 253 3.27 7.50 11.15
CA ILE A 253 3.38 7.60 12.62
C ILE A 253 4.84 7.39 13.07
N LYS A 254 5.62 6.55 12.39
CA LYS A 254 7.00 6.23 12.77
C LYS A 254 7.93 7.44 12.66
N HIS A 255 7.61 8.46 11.85
CA HIS A 255 8.38 9.71 11.80
C HIS A 255 8.30 10.52 13.10
N TYR A 256 7.24 10.32 13.90
CA TYR A 256 7.03 10.98 15.19
C TYR A 256 7.46 10.12 16.38
N MET A 257 8.03 8.93 16.13
CA MET A 257 8.52 8.02 17.15
C MET A 257 10.06 7.95 17.13
N GLN A 258 10.65 7.69 18.30
CA GLN A 258 12.04 7.27 18.41
C GLN A 258 12.10 5.75 18.45
N ARG A 259 12.70 5.13 17.43
CA ARG A 259 12.94 3.68 17.42
C ARG A 259 14.16 3.38 18.26
N THR A 260 14.00 2.47 19.22
CA THR A 260 15.07 2.04 20.12
C THR A 260 15.17 0.53 20.08
N ALA A 261 16.35 0.00 19.77
CA ALA A 261 16.64 -1.42 19.95
C ALA A 261 16.92 -1.66 21.43
N ILE A 262 16.03 -2.39 22.09
CA ILE A 262 16.17 -2.76 23.50
C ILE A 262 16.64 -4.21 23.55
N GLN A 263 17.69 -4.48 24.33
CA GLN A 263 18.25 -5.81 24.53
C GLN A 263 18.12 -6.19 26.00
N GLY A 264 17.89 -7.47 26.27
CA GLY A 264 17.76 -8.01 27.62
C GLY A 264 17.41 -9.49 27.58
N SER A 265 17.26 -10.10 28.75
CA SER A 265 16.71 -11.44 28.86
C SER A 265 15.24 -11.47 28.37
N PRO A 266 14.70 -12.65 28.01
CA PRO A 266 13.30 -12.79 27.66
C PRO A 266 12.35 -12.18 28.69
N ASP A 267 12.59 -12.38 29.99
CA ASP A 267 11.75 -11.80 31.06
C ASP A 267 11.71 -10.28 31.03
N LEU A 268 12.87 -9.65 30.86
CA LEU A 268 12.95 -8.20 30.73
C LEU A 268 12.20 -7.73 29.48
N MET A 269 12.30 -8.46 28.37
CA MET A 269 11.56 -8.13 27.15
C MET A 269 10.05 -8.33 27.33
N THR A 270 9.63 -9.37 28.03
CA THR A 270 8.21 -9.60 28.37
C THR A 270 7.67 -8.46 29.22
N GLY A 271 8.40 -8.05 30.26
CA GLY A 271 8.02 -6.92 31.10
C GLY A 271 7.97 -5.59 30.34
N VAL A 272 8.95 -5.32 29.47
CA VAL A 272 9.02 -4.07 28.69
C VAL A 272 7.94 -4.02 27.61
N THR A 273 7.71 -5.12 26.89
CA THR A 273 6.80 -5.15 25.73
C THR A 273 5.36 -5.50 26.10
N GLN A 274 5.12 -5.97 27.34
CA GLN A 274 3.84 -6.52 27.78
C GLN A 274 3.35 -7.60 26.80
N SER A 275 4.29 -8.42 26.33
CA SER A 275 4.07 -9.56 25.46
C SER A 275 5.08 -10.64 25.81
N TRP A 276 4.62 -11.84 26.16
CA TRP A 276 5.48 -12.96 26.49
C TRP A 276 6.42 -13.27 25.33
N VAL A 277 7.70 -13.39 25.66
CA VAL A 277 8.78 -13.77 24.74
C VAL A 277 9.22 -15.18 25.10
N LYS A 278 9.44 -16.02 24.09
CA LYS A 278 9.93 -17.37 24.28
C LYS A 278 11.18 -17.42 25.17
N GLY A 279 11.16 -18.30 26.17
CA GLY A 279 12.22 -18.43 27.17
C GLY A 279 12.05 -17.51 28.38
N SER A 280 10.96 -16.75 28.47
CA SER A 280 10.57 -16.07 29.72
C SER A 280 9.95 -17.05 30.70
N GLU A 281 9.89 -16.66 31.97
CA GLU A 281 9.23 -17.39 33.04
C GLU A 281 7.78 -17.75 32.65
N GLU A 282 7.41 -18.98 32.98
CA GLU A 282 6.08 -19.52 32.76
C GLU A 282 5.33 -19.60 34.08
N ILE A 283 4.12 -19.06 34.11
CA ILE A 283 3.26 -19.07 35.29
C ILE A 283 2.32 -20.26 35.14
N THR A 284 2.62 -21.35 35.84
CA THR A 284 1.75 -22.54 35.86
C THR A 284 0.79 -22.48 37.05
N SER A 285 -0.40 -23.08 36.89
CA SER A 285 -1.42 -23.17 37.93
C SER A 285 -2.25 -24.43 37.76
N GLU A 286 -2.93 -24.87 38.83
CA GLU A 286 -3.91 -25.97 38.76
C GLU A 286 -5.14 -25.60 37.93
N VAL A 287 -5.50 -24.31 37.89
CA VAL A 287 -6.61 -23.80 37.10
C VAL A 287 -6.18 -23.65 35.64
N HIS A 288 -7.00 -24.18 34.73
CA HIS A 288 -6.77 -24.12 33.29
C HIS A 288 -6.79 -22.65 32.78
N PRO A 289 -5.83 -22.21 31.93
CA PRO A 289 -5.74 -20.80 31.50
C PRO A 289 -7.01 -20.25 30.83
N PHE A 290 -7.79 -21.08 30.13
CA PHE A 290 -9.07 -20.67 29.54
C PHE A 290 -10.19 -20.40 30.54
N ARG A 291 -9.97 -20.66 31.84
CA ARG A 291 -10.92 -20.35 32.93
C ARG A 291 -10.74 -18.95 33.50
N TYR A 292 -9.70 -18.24 33.11
CA TYR A 292 -9.49 -16.84 33.46
C TYR A 292 -10.18 -15.93 32.45
N ASP A 293 -10.85 -14.89 32.96
CA ASP A 293 -11.36 -13.80 32.14
C ASP A 293 -10.22 -12.90 31.61
N PHE A 294 -10.57 -11.94 30.76
CA PHE A 294 -9.58 -11.05 30.18
C PHE A 294 -8.87 -10.21 31.25
N HIS A 295 -9.47 -9.89 32.39
CA HIS A 295 -8.79 -9.10 33.42
C HIS A 295 -7.79 -9.93 34.23
N THR A 296 -8.16 -11.16 34.57
CA THR A 296 -7.43 -12.04 35.48
C THR A 296 -6.38 -12.91 34.79
N ILE A 297 -6.47 -13.14 33.47
CA ILE A 297 -5.44 -13.87 32.75
C ILE A 297 -4.13 -13.07 32.71
N GLU A 298 -3.06 -13.64 33.25
CA GLU A 298 -1.73 -13.03 33.26
C GLU A 298 -0.95 -13.41 32.00
N ILE A 299 -0.13 -12.49 31.51
CA ILE A 299 0.84 -12.79 30.45
C ILE A 299 1.88 -13.77 31.02
N GLY A 300 2.18 -14.82 30.28
CA GLY A 300 3.02 -15.93 30.74
C GLY A 300 2.25 -17.04 31.45
N LYS A 301 0.92 -16.93 31.65
CA LYS A 301 0.12 -18.06 32.15
C LYS A 301 0.19 -19.22 31.17
N THR A 302 0.67 -20.37 31.63
CA THR A 302 1.03 -21.50 30.77
C THR A 302 0.30 -22.78 31.18
N LEU A 303 -0.23 -23.47 30.18
CA LEU A 303 -0.66 -24.86 30.25
C LEU A 303 0.35 -25.75 29.54
N HIS A 304 0.76 -26.82 30.23
CA HIS A 304 1.41 -27.98 29.62
C HIS A 304 0.41 -29.12 29.58
N THR A 305 0.09 -29.60 28.38
CA THR A 305 -0.88 -30.69 28.20
C THR A 305 -0.25 -32.05 28.50
N GLN A 306 -1.10 -33.06 28.68
CA GLN A 306 -0.63 -34.44 28.59
C GLN A 306 -0.17 -34.78 27.16
N SER A 307 0.66 -35.81 27.02
CA SER A 307 1.07 -36.33 25.72
C SER A 307 -0.03 -37.17 25.07
N ARG A 308 -0.13 -37.08 23.75
CA ARG A 308 -1.00 -37.91 22.90
C ARG A 308 -0.16 -38.68 21.90
N LYS A 309 -0.34 -40.00 21.84
CA LYS A 309 0.25 -40.84 20.79
C LYS A 309 -0.50 -40.63 19.47
N ILE A 310 0.23 -40.55 18.37
CA ILE A 310 -0.30 -40.43 17.01
C ILE A 310 -0.22 -41.79 16.33
N GLY A 311 -1.36 -42.43 16.12
CA GLY A 311 -1.43 -43.74 15.46
C GLY A 311 -1.54 -43.62 13.95
N LEU A 312 -1.15 -44.68 13.23
CA LEU A 312 -1.39 -44.80 11.79
C LEU A 312 -2.88 -44.65 11.45
N ALA A 313 -3.74 -45.22 12.28
CA ALA A 313 -5.20 -45.12 12.13
C ALA A 313 -5.71 -43.68 12.27
N ASP A 314 -5.08 -42.82 13.09
CA ASP A 314 -5.45 -41.40 13.16
C ASP A 314 -5.14 -40.70 11.83
N ILE A 315 -3.99 -41.02 11.22
CA ILE A 315 -3.52 -40.45 9.95
C ILE A 315 -4.45 -40.87 8.81
N GLU A 316 -4.76 -42.17 8.72
CA GLU A 316 -5.66 -42.72 7.69
C GLU A 316 -7.07 -42.17 7.84
N HIS A 317 -7.59 -42.17 9.07
CA HIS A 317 -8.91 -41.61 9.33
C HIS A 317 -8.98 -40.12 8.97
N PHE A 318 -7.96 -39.33 9.32
CA PHE A 318 -7.92 -37.92 8.97
C PHE A 318 -7.85 -37.70 7.45
N ALA A 319 -7.06 -38.50 6.73
CA ALA A 319 -6.99 -38.46 5.27
C ALA A 319 -8.35 -38.76 4.62
N GLU A 320 -9.03 -39.81 5.07
CA GLU A 320 -10.37 -40.17 4.57
C GLU A 320 -11.41 -39.10 4.92
N PHE A 321 -11.40 -38.62 6.16
CA PHE A 321 -12.38 -37.66 6.67
C PHE A 321 -12.24 -36.27 6.02
N THR A 322 -11.02 -35.81 5.78
CA THR A 322 -10.74 -34.50 5.18
C THR A 322 -10.61 -34.53 3.66
N GLY A 323 -10.37 -35.72 3.09
CA GLY A 323 -10.03 -35.91 1.68
C GLY A 323 -8.54 -35.69 1.36
N ASP A 324 -7.71 -35.30 2.33
CA ASP A 324 -6.27 -35.10 2.14
C ASP A 324 -5.52 -36.44 2.13
N ASN A 325 -5.52 -37.09 0.96
CA ASN A 325 -4.82 -38.35 0.71
C ASN A 325 -3.41 -38.12 0.14
N PHE A 326 -2.73 -37.04 0.53
CA PHE A 326 -1.38 -36.76 0.07
C PHE A 326 -0.42 -37.92 0.36
N TYR A 327 0.46 -38.23 -0.59
CA TYR A 327 1.26 -39.47 -0.58
C TYR A 327 2.10 -39.62 0.69
N ALA A 328 2.62 -38.52 1.25
CA ALA A 328 3.45 -38.54 2.45
C ALA A 328 2.70 -39.06 3.69
N HIS A 329 1.37 -39.13 3.65
CA HIS A 329 0.52 -39.59 4.74
C HIS A 329 -0.07 -40.98 4.49
N MET A 330 -0.12 -41.43 3.22
CA MET A 330 -0.94 -42.59 2.80
C MET A 330 -0.18 -43.65 1.98
N ASP A 331 1.02 -43.35 1.48
CA ASP A 331 1.84 -44.28 0.70
C ASP A 331 3.25 -44.36 1.31
N GLU A 332 3.57 -45.51 1.91
CA GLU A 332 4.87 -45.74 2.56
C GLU A 332 6.04 -45.62 1.59
N THR A 333 5.94 -46.25 0.42
CA THR A 333 7.05 -46.30 -0.53
C THR A 333 7.32 -44.92 -1.12
N ALA A 334 6.26 -44.16 -1.42
CA ALA A 334 6.40 -42.80 -1.91
C ALA A 334 6.90 -41.83 -0.82
N ALA A 335 6.49 -42.03 0.44
CA ALA A 335 6.94 -41.21 1.56
C ALA A 335 8.42 -41.44 1.88
N GLU A 336 8.87 -42.70 1.96
CA GLU A 336 10.30 -43.05 2.18
C GLU A 336 11.22 -42.58 1.05
N ALA A 337 10.71 -42.51 -0.18
CA ALA A 337 11.47 -41.99 -1.31
C ALA A 337 11.73 -40.47 -1.22
N ASN A 338 11.00 -39.76 -0.36
CA ASN A 338 11.18 -38.34 -0.15
C ASN A 338 12.35 -38.07 0.82
N PRO A 339 13.30 -37.16 0.48
CA PRO A 339 14.48 -36.91 1.31
C PRO A 339 14.17 -36.28 2.69
N PHE A 340 12.93 -35.81 2.92
CA PHE A 340 12.54 -35.11 4.14
C PHE A 340 11.77 -35.99 5.15
N PHE A 341 11.28 -37.16 4.74
CA PHE A 341 10.42 -37.99 5.58
C PHE A 341 11.05 -39.36 5.85
N PRO A 342 10.99 -39.86 7.11
CA PRO A 342 11.50 -41.18 7.45
C PRO A 342 10.58 -42.34 7.01
N GLY A 343 9.45 -42.02 6.38
CA GLY A 343 8.33 -42.90 6.07
C GLY A 343 7.04 -42.09 6.02
N ARG A 344 5.88 -42.72 6.14
CA ARG A 344 4.62 -41.98 6.31
C ARG A 344 4.70 -41.08 7.54
N VAL A 345 4.11 -39.90 7.46
CA VAL A 345 4.05 -38.92 8.56
C VAL A 345 2.63 -38.45 8.78
N ALA A 346 2.32 -37.90 9.95
CA ALA A 346 1.03 -37.32 10.25
C ALA A 346 0.79 -36.00 9.52
N HIS A 347 -0.46 -35.71 9.15
CA HIS A 347 -0.84 -34.41 8.59
C HIS A 347 -0.56 -33.29 9.58
N GLY A 348 0.00 -32.18 9.12
CA GLY A 348 0.15 -31.00 9.99
C GLY A 348 -1.20 -30.53 10.58
N TYR A 349 -2.29 -30.57 9.79
CA TYR A 349 -3.62 -30.19 10.26
C TYR A 349 -4.23 -31.19 11.25
N LEU A 350 -3.85 -32.47 11.18
CA LEU A 350 -4.20 -33.45 12.21
C LEU A 350 -3.54 -33.08 13.53
N LEU A 351 -2.24 -32.76 13.51
CA LEU A 351 -1.49 -32.36 14.70
C LEU A 351 -2.07 -31.07 15.31
N LEU A 352 -2.45 -30.10 14.48
CA LEU A 352 -3.14 -28.88 14.93
C LEU A 352 -4.50 -29.19 15.58
N SER A 353 -5.29 -30.09 14.99
CA SER A 353 -6.60 -30.49 15.52
C SER A 353 -6.47 -31.20 16.86
N PHE A 354 -5.49 -32.11 16.99
CA PHE A 354 -5.20 -32.77 18.25
C PHE A 354 -4.61 -31.83 19.28
N ALA A 355 -3.78 -30.86 18.89
CA ALA A 355 -3.30 -29.84 19.80
C ALA A 355 -4.49 -29.07 20.42
N ALA A 356 -5.42 -28.59 19.59
CA ALA A 356 -6.64 -27.95 20.09
C ALA A 356 -7.43 -28.89 21.01
N GLY A 357 -7.59 -30.17 20.65
CA GLY A 357 -8.21 -31.17 21.51
C GLY A 357 -7.50 -31.40 22.86
N LEU A 358 -6.20 -31.07 22.96
CA LEU A 358 -5.41 -31.20 24.19
C LEU A 358 -5.47 -29.97 25.09
N PHE A 359 -5.52 -28.75 24.54
CA PHE A 359 -5.47 -27.51 25.34
C PHE A 359 -6.81 -26.76 25.44
N VAL A 360 -7.82 -27.10 24.65
CA VAL A 360 -9.12 -26.42 24.73
C VAL A 360 -9.93 -27.03 25.86
N ASP A 361 -10.34 -26.18 26.81
CA ASP A 361 -11.26 -26.59 27.86
C ASP A 361 -12.72 -26.55 27.36
N PRO A 362 -13.44 -27.68 27.34
CA PRO A 362 -14.72 -27.80 26.63
C PRO A 362 -15.92 -27.16 27.36
N ALA A 363 -15.87 -26.95 28.67
CA ALA A 363 -17.03 -26.41 29.39
C ALA A 363 -17.17 -24.89 29.18
N PRO A 364 -18.39 -24.32 29.15
CA PRO A 364 -18.61 -22.89 28.97
C PRO A 364 -17.75 -22.04 29.91
N GLY A 365 -17.14 -20.97 29.40
CA GLY A 365 -16.19 -20.18 30.17
C GLY A 365 -15.91 -18.82 29.53
N PRO A 366 -14.90 -18.08 30.05
CA PRO A 366 -14.60 -16.73 29.58
C PRO A 366 -14.10 -16.64 28.13
N VAL A 367 -13.56 -17.73 27.57
CA VAL A 367 -13.21 -17.79 26.15
C VAL A 367 -14.49 -17.87 25.32
N LEU A 368 -14.79 -16.80 24.59
CA LEU A 368 -16.00 -16.65 23.78
C LEU A 368 -15.85 -17.28 22.40
N ALA A 369 -14.69 -17.09 21.77
CA ALA A 369 -14.41 -17.62 20.44
C ALA A 369 -12.91 -17.82 20.25
N ASN A 370 -12.54 -18.98 19.73
CA ASN A 370 -11.26 -19.19 19.06
C ASN A 370 -11.47 -18.90 17.57
N TYR A 371 -10.97 -17.76 17.08
CA TYR A 371 -11.36 -17.23 15.78
C TYR A 371 -10.23 -17.15 14.76
N GLY A 372 -8.99 -17.42 15.16
CA GLY A 372 -7.86 -17.26 14.26
C GLY A 372 -6.57 -17.89 14.75
N LEU A 373 -5.69 -18.15 13.78
CA LEU A 373 -4.34 -18.63 13.96
C LEU A 373 -3.41 -17.76 13.12
N ASP A 374 -2.35 -17.24 13.72
CA ASP A 374 -1.30 -16.50 13.02
C ASP A 374 0.01 -17.32 13.03
N ASN A 375 0.88 -17.07 12.05
CA ASN A 375 2.28 -17.54 12.05
C ASN A 375 2.50 -19.06 12.15
N LEU A 376 1.53 -19.91 11.75
CA LEU A 376 1.67 -21.37 11.80
C LEU A 376 2.84 -21.88 10.97
N ARG A 377 3.72 -22.67 11.59
CA ARG A 377 4.82 -23.39 10.95
C ARG A 377 4.88 -24.83 11.45
N PHE A 378 5.09 -25.77 10.53
CA PHE A 378 5.45 -27.15 10.80
C PHE A 378 6.95 -27.30 10.56
N LEU A 379 7.67 -27.83 11.54
CA LEU A 379 9.13 -27.82 11.58
C LEU A 379 9.71 -29.24 11.56
N THR A 380 9.18 -30.11 12.42
CA THR A 380 9.60 -31.52 12.51
C THR A 380 8.44 -32.43 12.15
N PRO A 381 8.61 -33.39 11.22
CA PRO A 381 7.57 -34.37 10.92
C PRO A 381 7.31 -35.28 12.11
N VAL A 382 6.07 -35.78 12.23
CA VAL A 382 5.67 -36.74 13.27
C VAL A 382 5.34 -38.05 12.58
N ALA A 383 6.10 -39.10 12.88
CA ALA A 383 5.88 -40.43 12.35
C ALA A 383 4.74 -41.14 13.10
N PRO A 384 4.14 -42.20 12.52
CA PRO A 384 3.31 -43.14 13.26
C PRO A 384 4.01 -43.60 14.54
N ASP A 385 3.24 -43.74 15.61
CA ASP A 385 3.66 -44.11 16.96
C ASP A 385 4.45 -43.06 17.76
N ASP A 386 4.81 -41.92 17.16
CA ASP A 386 5.30 -40.76 17.91
C ASP A 386 4.23 -40.20 18.85
N THR A 387 4.67 -39.43 19.85
CA THR A 387 3.76 -38.69 20.73
C THR A 387 3.96 -37.20 20.58
N ILE A 388 2.89 -36.42 20.72
CA ILE A 388 2.94 -34.98 20.81
C ILE A 388 2.43 -34.49 22.16
N LYS A 389 2.95 -33.36 22.63
CA LYS A 389 2.40 -32.59 23.75
C LYS A 389 2.41 -31.11 23.39
N VAL A 390 1.60 -30.31 24.08
CA VAL A 390 1.43 -28.90 23.77
C VAL A 390 1.76 -28.03 24.98
N ARG A 391 2.51 -26.96 24.72
CA ARG A 391 2.60 -25.79 25.59
C ARG A 391 1.72 -24.69 25.03
N LEU A 392 0.81 -24.17 25.84
CA LEU A 392 -0.05 -23.04 25.52
C LEU A 392 0.21 -21.92 26.54
N THR A 393 0.75 -20.79 26.10
CA THR A 393 1.06 -19.65 26.99
C THR A 393 0.33 -18.40 26.56
N ALA A 394 -0.31 -17.70 27.49
CA ALA A 394 -0.89 -16.37 27.24
C ALA A 394 0.22 -15.39 26.84
N LYS A 395 0.23 -14.98 25.57
CA LYS A 395 1.29 -14.20 24.95
C LYS A 395 1.08 -12.71 25.11
N SER A 396 -0.08 -12.20 24.73
CA SER A 396 -0.39 -10.78 24.87
C SER A 396 -1.89 -10.55 24.93
N LYS A 397 -2.27 -9.37 25.38
CA LYS A 397 -3.66 -8.99 25.62
C LYS A 397 -3.94 -7.65 24.98
N LYS A 398 -5.08 -7.53 24.31
CA LYS A 398 -5.53 -6.27 23.73
C LYS A 398 -7.03 -6.11 23.94
N LYS A 399 -7.42 -5.11 24.74
CA LYS A 399 -8.84 -4.75 24.89
C LYS A 399 -9.39 -4.31 23.52
N ARG A 400 -10.52 -4.87 23.11
CA ARG A 400 -11.17 -4.57 21.83
C ARG A 400 -12.30 -3.57 22.01
N ASN A 401 -13.14 -3.79 23.02
CA ASN A 401 -14.22 -2.89 23.44
C ASN A 401 -14.52 -3.13 24.94
N ASP A 402 -15.67 -2.65 25.43
CA ASP A 402 -16.10 -2.80 26.83
C ASP A 402 -16.78 -4.14 27.16
N GLU A 403 -16.86 -5.06 26.21
CA GLU A 403 -17.47 -6.39 26.38
C GLU A 403 -16.43 -7.52 26.35
N TYR A 404 -15.42 -7.40 25.48
CA TYR A 404 -14.38 -8.41 25.33
C TYR A 404 -13.01 -7.82 24.96
N GLY A 405 -11.99 -8.64 25.21
CA GLY A 405 -10.63 -8.42 24.74
C GLY A 405 -10.11 -9.60 23.92
N GLU A 406 -9.05 -9.37 23.17
CA GLU A 406 -8.30 -10.42 22.49
C GLU A 406 -7.16 -10.89 23.40
N VAL A 407 -7.08 -12.20 23.60
CA VAL A 407 -5.90 -12.86 24.17
C VAL A 407 -5.23 -13.62 23.04
N ARG A 408 -3.97 -13.27 22.79
CA ARG A 408 -3.10 -14.03 21.89
C ARG A 408 -2.33 -15.03 22.71
N TRP A 409 -2.19 -16.24 22.20
CA TRP A 409 -1.48 -17.32 22.86
C TRP A 409 -0.33 -17.80 22.00
N ASP A 410 0.80 -18.09 22.62
CA ASP A 410 1.94 -18.75 22.01
C ASP A 410 1.76 -20.26 22.17
N VAL A 411 1.65 -20.98 21.06
CA VAL A 411 1.45 -22.43 21.06
C VAL A 411 2.68 -23.13 20.50
N GLU A 412 3.16 -24.14 21.22
CA GLU A 412 4.20 -25.04 20.76
C GLU A 412 3.76 -26.48 20.91
N ILE A 413 3.86 -27.24 19.82
CA ILE A 413 3.70 -28.68 19.79
C ILE A 413 5.10 -29.28 19.80
N THR A 414 5.41 -30.15 20.75
CA THR A 414 6.69 -30.87 20.82
C THR A 414 6.48 -32.38 20.80
N ASN A 415 7.46 -33.13 20.30
CA ASN A 415 7.43 -34.59 20.32
C ASN A 415 7.99 -35.18 21.63
N GLN A 416 8.10 -36.51 21.71
CA GLN A 416 8.70 -37.21 22.86
C GLN A 416 10.17 -36.87 23.12
N MET A 417 10.88 -36.31 22.14
CA MET A 417 12.29 -35.90 22.24
C MET A 417 12.42 -34.39 22.54
N ASP A 418 11.31 -33.72 22.87
CA ASP A 418 11.23 -32.26 23.06
C ASP A 418 11.60 -31.44 21.82
N GLU A 419 11.58 -32.06 20.63
CA GLU A 419 11.78 -31.35 19.37
C GLU A 419 10.51 -30.58 18.99
N LEU A 420 10.68 -29.36 18.49
CA LEU A 420 9.57 -28.50 18.10
C LEU A 420 8.95 -29.01 16.80
N VAL A 421 7.75 -29.57 16.90
CA VAL A 421 6.96 -30.10 15.78
C VAL A 421 6.26 -28.98 15.03
N ALA A 422 5.57 -28.11 15.76
CA ALA A 422 4.87 -26.97 15.19
C ALA A 422 4.77 -25.82 16.18
N THR A 423 4.68 -24.61 15.66
CA THR A 423 4.43 -23.40 16.48
C THR A 423 3.50 -22.45 15.74
N TYR A 424 2.67 -21.74 16.50
CA TYR A 424 1.73 -20.75 15.99
C TYR A 424 1.24 -19.82 17.10
N ASP A 425 0.64 -18.70 16.70
CA ASP A 425 -0.13 -17.86 17.61
C ASP A 425 -1.62 -18.24 17.50
N LEU A 426 -2.26 -18.50 18.62
CA LEU A 426 -3.70 -18.71 18.72
C LEU A 426 -4.41 -17.42 19.13
N LEU A 427 -5.52 -17.08 18.49
CA LEU A 427 -6.30 -15.87 18.78
C LEU A 427 -7.65 -16.22 19.38
N THR A 428 -7.86 -15.76 20.62
CA THR A 428 -9.14 -15.93 21.31
C THR A 428 -9.76 -14.58 21.66
N MET A 429 -11.08 -14.52 21.57
CA MET A 429 -11.88 -13.47 22.21
C MET A 429 -12.27 -13.94 23.61
N ASN A 430 -12.00 -13.12 24.60
CA ASN A 430 -12.27 -13.41 26.00
C ASN A 430 -13.19 -12.32 26.57
N ALA A 431 -14.22 -12.73 27.31
CA ALA A 431 -15.06 -11.83 28.08
C ALA A 431 -14.19 -11.03 29.08
N LEU A 432 -14.58 -9.77 29.31
CA LEU A 432 -13.94 -8.92 30.32
C LEU A 432 -14.18 -9.42 31.74
#